data_AF-A0A519LR67-F1
#
_entry.id   AF-A0A519LR67-F1
#
_cell.length_a   1.000
_cell.length_b   1.000
_cell.length_c   1.000
_cell.angle_alpha   90.00
_cell.angle_beta   90.00
_cell.angle_gamma   90.00
#
_symmetry.space_group_name_H-M   'P 1'
#
loop_
_entity.id
_entity.type
_entity.pdbx_description
1 polymer ?
#
loop_
_entity_poly.entity_id
_entity_poly.type
_entity_poly.pdbx_seq_one_letter_code
_entity_poly.pdbx_strand_id
1 'polypeptide(L)'
;MQYLELKPSFPLKELPLLFSFYAIDAFLNLFQLSNNSKLLLLNELKISFNNEFAIDKEQKKEIDRNYRLLEPQMESILSGSSNDLNEIFSIVNLKSKAIKKTILTVRQRIEISTHSFLSSHIHMMLNRQYSSKQRMYELIIYNHLYRYYKTLHYKKKETSLI
;
A
#
# COMPACT_ATOMS: atom_id res chain seq x y z
N MET A 1 20.13 -18.04 6.54
CA MET A 1 19.69 -16.90 5.71
C MET A 1 18.63 -16.14 6.50
N GLN A 2 18.69 -14.85 6.80
CA GLN A 2 19.65 -13.82 6.41
C GLN A 2 19.37 -12.55 7.25
N TYR A 3 18.85 -12.73 8.47
CA TYR A 3 18.36 -11.64 9.30
C TYR A 3 19.49 -10.83 9.97
N LEU A 4 20.66 -11.41 10.20
CA LEU A 4 21.83 -10.73 10.77
C LEU A 4 22.40 -9.58 9.89
N GLU A 5 21.80 -9.32 8.72
CA GLU A 5 22.08 -8.22 7.79
C GLU A 5 20.93 -7.20 7.63
N LEU A 6 20.13 -6.92 8.67
CA LEU A 6 19.25 -5.73 8.78
C LEU A 6 19.99 -4.37 8.68
N LYS A 7 21.23 -4.40 8.20
CA LYS A 7 22.18 -3.33 8.10
C LYS A 7 21.59 -2.18 7.28
N PRO A 8 21.85 -0.94 7.63
CA PRO A 8 21.58 -0.26 8.89
C PRO A 8 20.65 0.93 8.57
N SER A 9 19.50 0.99 9.25
CA SER A 9 18.65 2.20 9.39
C SER A 9 18.37 2.99 8.11
N PHE A 10 17.49 2.49 7.23
CA PHE A 10 16.97 3.16 6.01
C PHE A 10 17.33 4.67 5.87
N PRO A 11 18.48 5.04 5.27
CA PRO A 11 18.80 6.42 4.97
C PRO A 11 18.60 6.69 3.47
N LEU A 12 17.84 7.73 3.14
CA LEU A 12 17.58 8.27 1.79
C LEU A 12 16.99 7.27 0.76
N LYS A 13 15.68 6.95 0.83
CA LYS A 13 14.90 6.32 -0.27
C LYS A 13 13.38 6.23 0.03
N GLU A 14 12.79 7.28 0.57
CA GLU A 14 11.35 7.30 0.94
C GLU A 14 10.44 7.46 -0.29
N LEU A 15 10.92 8.17 -1.32
CA LEU A 15 10.15 8.49 -2.52
C LEU A 15 9.58 7.26 -3.26
N PRO A 16 10.32 6.14 -3.47
CA PRO A 16 9.75 4.94 -4.06
C PRO A 16 8.64 4.31 -3.20
N LEU A 17 8.76 4.33 -1.87
CA LEU A 17 7.72 3.82 -0.97
C LEU A 17 6.47 4.70 -1.03
N LEU A 18 6.63 6.02 -0.95
CA LEU A 18 5.53 6.97 -1.09
C LEU A 18 4.83 6.82 -2.45
N PHE A 19 5.60 6.68 -3.53
CA PHE A 19 5.06 6.38 -4.86
C PHE A 19 4.24 5.09 -4.84
N SER A 20 4.75 4.01 -4.26
CA SER A 20 4.04 2.73 -4.16
C SER A 20 2.73 2.87 -3.39
N PHE A 21 2.74 3.57 -2.25
CA PHE A 21 1.54 3.79 -1.44
C PHE A 21 0.47 4.51 -2.26
N TYR A 22 0.83 5.62 -2.90
CA TYR A 22 -0.10 6.40 -3.69
C TYR A 22 -0.56 5.67 -4.95
N ALA A 23 0.33 4.98 -5.65
CA ALA A 23 -0.01 4.22 -6.85
C ALA A 23 -1.00 3.09 -6.53
N ILE A 24 -0.82 2.38 -5.40
CA ILE A 24 -1.75 1.34 -4.96
C ILE A 24 -3.09 1.95 -4.55
N ASP A 25 -3.11 3.02 -3.75
CA ASP A 25 -4.37 3.69 -3.38
C ASP A 25 -5.13 4.19 -4.62
N ALA A 26 -4.45 4.86 -5.55
CA ALA A 26 -5.03 5.32 -6.80
C ALA A 26 -5.60 4.15 -7.63
N PHE A 27 -4.86 3.04 -7.74
CA PHE A 27 -5.34 1.83 -8.41
C PHE A 27 -6.60 1.26 -7.76
N LEU A 28 -6.62 1.14 -6.43
CA LEU A 28 -7.79 0.67 -5.68
C LEU A 28 -8.99 1.64 -5.82
N ASN A 29 -8.75 2.94 -5.90
CA ASN A 29 -9.77 3.96 -6.17
C ASN A 29 -10.37 3.83 -7.57
N LEU A 30 -9.60 3.42 -8.58
CA LEU A 30 -10.12 3.18 -9.93
C LEU A 30 -11.14 2.02 -9.95
N PHE A 31 -10.97 1.05 -9.06
CA PHE A 31 -11.93 -0.03 -8.81
C PHE A 31 -13.09 0.39 -7.90
N GLN A 32 -13.13 1.64 -7.45
CA GLN A 32 -14.17 2.20 -6.57
C GLN A 32 -14.30 1.48 -5.24
N LEU A 33 -13.18 0.97 -4.69
CA LEU A 33 -13.20 0.32 -3.38
C LEU A 33 -13.43 1.35 -2.27
N SER A 34 -14.36 1.03 -1.36
CA SER A 34 -14.49 1.76 -0.11
C SER A 34 -13.26 1.58 0.78
N ASN A 35 -12.99 2.52 1.69
CA ASN A 35 -11.88 2.38 2.65
C ASN A 35 -11.98 1.08 3.47
N ASN A 36 -13.19 0.59 3.75
CA ASN A 36 -13.40 -0.69 4.45
C ASN A 36 -13.00 -1.87 3.57
N SER A 37 -13.36 -1.86 2.29
CA SER A 37 -12.96 -2.89 1.32
C SER A 37 -11.44 -2.93 1.14
N LYS A 38 -10.79 -1.75 1.08
CA LYS A 38 -9.32 -1.64 1.04
C LYS A 38 -8.69 -2.22 2.31
N LEU A 39 -9.23 -1.90 3.48
CA LEU A 39 -8.76 -2.42 4.76
C LEU A 39 -8.81 -3.95 4.82
N LEU A 40 -9.91 -4.56 4.35
CA LEU A 40 -10.06 -6.02 4.32
C LEU A 40 -9.03 -6.67 3.39
N LEU A 41 -8.93 -6.20 2.14
CA LEU A 41 -7.94 -6.67 1.15
C LEU A 41 -6.50 -6.60 1.70
N LEU A 42 -6.13 -5.45 2.26
CA LEU A 42 -4.78 -5.23 2.79
C LEU A 42 -4.51 -6.06 4.04
N ASN A 43 -5.51 -6.34 4.86
CA ASN A 43 -5.35 -7.22 6.01
C ASN A 43 -5.02 -8.66 5.57
N GLU A 44 -5.72 -9.18 4.56
CA GLU A 44 -5.45 -10.52 4.03
C GLU A 44 -4.05 -10.62 3.44
N LEU A 45 -3.66 -9.66 2.59
CA LEU A 45 -2.30 -9.56 2.02
C LEU A 45 -1.22 -9.51 3.12
N LYS A 46 -1.43 -8.66 4.12
CA LYS A 46 -0.53 -8.53 5.28
C LYS A 46 -0.43 -9.83 6.06
N ILE A 47 -1.54 -10.51 6.35
CA ILE A 47 -1.53 -11.78 7.10
C ILE A 47 -0.77 -12.85 6.31
N SER A 48 -1.06 -12.99 5.02
CA SER A 48 -0.39 -13.96 4.14
C SER A 48 1.12 -13.77 4.15
N PHE A 49 1.59 -12.53 3.96
CA PHE A 49 3.03 -12.24 3.93
C PHE A 49 3.67 -12.35 5.30
N ASN A 50 3.00 -11.93 6.37
CA ASN A 50 3.56 -12.08 7.70
C ASN A 50 3.76 -13.56 8.07
N ASN A 51 2.85 -14.44 7.64
CA ASN A 51 2.97 -15.88 7.83
C ASN A 51 4.10 -16.47 6.98
N GLU A 52 4.17 -16.10 5.69
CA GLU A 52 5.22 -16.55 4.78
C GLU A 52 6.63 -16.20 5.26
N PHE A 53 6.82 -14.98 5.77
CA PHE A 53 8.10 -14.51 6.29
C PHE A 53 8.35 -14.92 7.75
N ALA A 54 7.44 -15.68 8.36
CA ALA A 54 7.50 -16.07 9.76
C ALA A 54 7.78 -14.88 10.69
N ILE A 55 7.05 -13.78 10.51
CA ILE A 55 7.29 -12.52 11.22
C ILE A 55 7.16 -12.72 12.73
N ASP A 56 8.29 -12.56 13.41
CA ASP A 56 8.38 -12.65 14.86
C ASP A 56 8.12 -11.29 15.55
N LYS A 57 8.23 -11.29 16.87
CA LYS A 57 8.00 -10.09 17.69
C LYS A 57 9.04 -8.99 17.45
N GLU A 58 10.28 -9.33 17.11
CA GLU A 58 11.35 -8.36 16.90
C GLU A 58 11.19 -7.69 15.53
N GLN A 59 11.00 -8.49 14.48
CA GLN A 59 10.72 -8.02 13.13
C GLN A 59 9.46 -7.15 13.08
N LYS A 60 8.40 -7.55 13.81
CA LYS A 60 7.20 -6.74 13.94
C LYS A 60 7.47 -5.37 14.58
N LYS A 61 8.27 -5.32 15.66
CA LYS A 61 8.64 -4.05 16.31
C LYS A 61 9.40 -3.14 15.35
N GLU A 62 10.25 -3.71 14.50
CA GLU A 62 10.99 -2.96 13.50
C GLU A 62 10.08 -2.40 12.40
N ILE A 63 9.20 -3.23 11.83
CA ILE A 63 8.17 -2.77 10.87
C ILE A 63 7.35 -1.64 11.50
N ASP A 64 6.99 -1.79 12.78
CA ASP A 64 6.20 -0.78 13.48
C ASP A 64 6.95 0.53 13.73
N ARG A 65 8.25 0.45 13.98
CA ARG A 65 9.13 1.62 14.09
C ARG A 65 9.26 2.32 12.75
N ASN A 66 9.49 1.58 11.66
CA ASN A 66 9.62 2.12 10.32
C ASN A 66 8.33 2.82 9.87
N TYR A 67 7.18 2.25 10.20
CA TYR A 67 5.90 2.90 9.94
C TYR A 67 5.78 4.25 10.64
N ARG A 68 6.13 4.34 11.94
CA ARG A 68 6.02 5.61 12.67
C ARG A 68 6.89 6.72 12.08
N LEU A 69 8.01 6.36 11.46
CA LEU A 69 8.88 7.32 10.78
C LEU A 69 8.22 7.85 9.49
N LEU A 70 7.59 6.97 8.70
CA LEU A 70 6.98 7.32 7.41
C LEU A 70 5.53 7.78 7.50
N GLU A 71 4.85 7.58 8.63
CA GLU A 71 3.43 7.86 8.81
C GLU A 71 3.05 9.30 8.42
N PRO A 72 3.76 10.36 8.84
CA PRO A 72 3.39 11.72 8.46
C PRO A 72 3.40 11.96 6.94
N GLN A 73 4.42 11.46 6.25
CA GLN A 73 4.55 11.60 4.79
C GLN A 73 3.52 10.74 4.07
N MET A 74 3.26 9.53 4.57
CA MET A 74 2.27 8.63 4.02
C MET A 74 0.85 9.19 4.19
N GLU A 75 0.52 9.74 5.36
CA GLU A 75 -0.75 10.44 5.58
C GLU A 75 -0.88 11.64 4.63
N SER A 76 0.18 12.43 4.46
CA SER A 76 0.17 13.60 3.59
C SER A 76 -0.04 13.24 2.11
N ILE A 77 0.66 12.22 1.58
CA ILE A 77 0.50 11.80 0.18
C ILE A 77 -0.85 11.12 -0.07
N LEU A 78 -1.34 10.27 0.84
CA LEU A 78 -2.61 9.54 0.66
C LEU A 78 -3.83 10.42 0.88
N SER A 79 -3.73 11.48 1.70
CA SER A 79 -4.78 12.48 1.84
C SER A 79 -4.76 13.54 0.73
N GLY A 80 -3.70 13.59 -0.08
CA GLY A 80 -3.51 14.61 -1.12
C GLY A 80 -3.22 16.01 -0.54
N SER A 81 -2.74 16.10 0.69
CA SER A 81 -2.44 17.37 1.37
C SER A 81 -0.99 17.84 1.17
N SER A 82 -0.15 17.02 0.54
CA SER A 82 1.24 17.38 0.22
C SER A 82 1.32 18.28 -1.02
N ASN A 83 2.07 19.38 -0.96
CA ASN A 83 2.44 20.16 -2.15
C ASN A 83 3.80 19.74 -2.74
N ASP A 84 4.63 19.03 -1.97
CA ASP A 84 6.01 18.72 -2.32
C ASP A 84 6.15 17.45 -3.20
N LEU A 85 5.05 16.74 -3.45
CA LEU A 85 5.01 15.46 -4.16
C LEU A 85 4.25 15.52 -5.51
N ASN A 86 4.16 16.73 -6.09
CA ASN A 86 3.43 17.01 -7.33
C ASN A 86 3.84 16.13 -8.52
N GLU A 87 5.11 15.73 -8.61
CA GLU A 87 5.57 14.83 -9.67
C GLU A 87 4.97 13.44 -9.55
N ILE A 88 4.91 12.87 -8.33
CA ILE A 88 4.27 11.58 -8.08
C ILE A 88 2.79 11.66 -8.45
N PHE A 89 2.09 12.69 -7.98
CA PHE A 89 0.68 12.90 -8.29
C PHE A 89 0.46 12.98 -9.80
N SER A 90 1.28 13.77 -10.50
CA SER A 90 1.16 13.94 -11.95
C SER A 90 1.33 12.61 -12.69
N ILE A 91 2.38 11.85 -12.39
CA ILE A 91 2.66 10.56 -13.05
C ILE A 91 1.54 9.55 -12.79
N VAL A 92 1.12 9.39 -11.53
CA VAL A 92 0.11 8.40 -11.16
C VAL A 92 -1.27 8.82 -11.69
N ASN A 93 -1.62 10.10 -11.65
CA ASN A 93 -2.91 10.59 -12.16
C ASN A 93 -3.00 10.51 -13.69
N LEU A 94 -1.92 10.80 -14.42
CA LEU A 94 -1.88 10.62 -15.87
C LEU A 94 -2.10 9.16 -16.26
N LYS A 95 -1.40 8.23 -15.61
CA LYS A 95 -1.58 6.78 -15.82
C LYS A 95 -3.00 6.34 -15.46
N SER A 96 -3.51 6.78 -14.30
CA SER A 96 -4.85 6.46 -13.82
C SER A 96 -5.93 6.93 -14.80
N LYS A 97 -5.79 8.14 -15.35
CA LYS A 97 -6.70 8.69 -16.36
C LYS A 97 -6.68 7.86 -17.65
N ALA A 98 -5.51 7.44 -18.11
CA ALA A 98 -5.36 6.62 -19.32
C ALA A 98 -6.05 5.26 -19.19
N ILE A 99 -6.00 4.62 -18.01
CA ILE A 99 -6.55 3.27 -17.81
C ILE A 99 -7.96 3.25 -17.21
N LYS A 100 -8.52 4.40 -16.78
CA LYS A 100 -9.80 4.49 -16.06
C LYS A 100 -10.95 3.82 -16.80
N LYS A 101 -11.10 4.08 -18.10
CA LYS A 101 -12.18 3.47 -18.91
C LYS A 101 -12.02 1.96 -18.99
N THR A 102 -10.80 1.49 -19.24
CA THR A 102 -10.48 0.06 -19.31
C THR A 102 -10.78 -0.65 -18.01
N ILE A 103 -10.41 -0.06 -16.86
CA ILE A 103 -10.69 -0.66 -15.54
C ILE A 103 -12.20 -0.79 -15.29
N LEU A 104 -13.01 0.18 -15.67
CA LEU A 104 -14.47 0.09 -15.53
C LEU A 104 -15.04 -1.06 -16.37
N THR A 105 -14.55 -1.26 -17.59
CA THR A 105 -14.93 -2.41 -18.43
C THR A 105 -14.45 -3.74 -17.85
N VAL A 106 -13.20 -3.80 -17.37
CA VAL A 106 -12.63 -5.00 -16.73
C VAL A 106 -13.48 -5.40 -15.54
N ARG A 107 -13.81 -4.46 -14.64
CA ARG A 107 -14.64 -4.74 -13.45
C ARG A 107 -15.98 -5.39 -13.79
N GLN A 108 -16.60 -5.05 -14.92
CA GLN A 108 -17.87 -5.65 -15.36
C GLN A 108 -17.71 -7.05 -15.95
N ARG A 109 -16.49 -7.43 -16.34
CA ARG A 109 -16.20 -8.65 -17.10
C ARG A 109 -15.24 -9.61 -16.39
N ILE A 110 -14.79 -9.29 -15.17
CA ILE A 110 -13.90 -10.21 -14.45
C ILE A 110 -14.65 -11.49 -14.11
N GLU A 111 -14.05 -12.63 -14.46
CA GLU A 111 -14.59 -13.95 -14.13
C GLU A 111 -14.04 -14.48 -12.79
N ILE A 112 -12.92 -13.91 -12.34
CA ILE A 112 -12.32 -14.18 -11.03
C ILE A 112 -12.82 -13.18 -9.98
N SER A 113 -12.64 -13.50 -8.70
CA SER A 113 -12.99 -12.56 -7.64
C SER A 113 -12.20 -11.25 -7.77
N THR A 114 -12.86 -10.12 -7.53
CA THR A 114 -12.21 -8.80 -7.50
C THR A 114 -11.00 -8.79 -6.59
N HIS A 115 -11.10 -9.50 -5.45
CA HIS A 115 -10.01 -9.65 -4.51
C HIS A 115 -8.79 -10.31 -5.15
N SER A 116 -8.95 -11.49 -5.76
CA SER A 116 -7.84 -12.19 -6.42
C SER A 116 -7.23 -11.37 -7.55
N PHE A 117 -8.06 -10.67 -8.33
CA PHE A 117 -7.59 -9.79 -9.39
C PHE A 117 -6.69 -8.67 -8.83
N LEU A 118 -7.16 -7.96 -7.81
CA LEU A 118 -6.46 -6.84 -7.20
C LEU A 118 -5.15 -7.29 -6.54
N SER A 119 -5.17 -8.38 -5.78
CA SER A 119 -3.97 -8.92 -5.12
C SER A 119 -2.86 -9.24 -6.14
N SER A 120 -3.19 -9.95 -7.22
CA SER A 120 -2.22 -10.28 -8.27
C SER A 120 -1.69 -9.04 -8.99
N HIS A 121 -2.54 -8.04 -9.24
CA HIS A 121 -2.12 -6.81 -9.90
C HIS A 121 -1.20 -5.97 -9.00
N ILE A 122 -1.52 -5.84 -7.71
CA ILE A 122 -0.68 -5.12 -6.76
C ILE A 122 0.68 -5.82 -6.63
N HIS A 123 0.71 -7.15 -6.54
CA HIS A 123 1.95 -7.93 -6.59
C HIS A 123 2.80 -7.57 -7.82
N MET A 124 2.18 -7.57 -9.01
CA MET A 124 2.87 -7.24 -10.26
C MET A 124 3.31 -5.76 -10.35
N MET A 125 2.55 -4.83 -9.77
CA MET A 125 2.95 -3.42 -9.67
C MET A 125 4.25 -3.28 -8.87
N LEU A 126 4.32 -3.96 -7.72
CA LEU A 126 5.49 -3.92 -6.84
C LEU A 126 6.69 -4.65 -7.47
N ASN A 127 6.46 -5.80 -8.11
CA ASN A 127 7.51 -6.50 -8.84
C ASN A 127 8.14 -5.67 -9.96
N ARG A 128 7.33 -4.87 -10.67
CA ARG A 128 7.83 -4.00 -11.73
C ARG A 128 8.55 -2.77 -11.19
N GLN A 129 8.13 -2.26 -10.04
CA GLN A 129 8.69 -1.04 -9.47
C GLN A 129 10.06 -1.26 -8.82
N TYR A 130 10.26 -2.40 -8.16
CA TYR A 130 11.50 -2.70 -7.46
C TYR A 130 12.34 -3.70 -8.26
N SER A 131 13.60 -3.35 -8.53
CA SER A 131 14.53 -4.21 -9.27
C SER A 131 15.11 -5.33 -8.40
N SER A 132 15.04 -5.20 -7.07
CA SER A 132 15.50 -6.20 -6.12
C SER A 132 14.67 -6.15 -4.84
N LYS A 133 14.68 -7.24 -4.07
CA LYS A 133 13.98 -7.37 -2.78
C LYS A 133 12.48 -7.07 -2.88
N GLN A 134 11.85 -7.40 -4.02
CA GLN A 134 10.44 -7.12 -4.30
C GLN A 134 9.53 -7.60 -3.17
N ARG A 135 9.66 -8.88 -2.78
CA ARG A 135 8.88 -9.50 -1.69
C ARG A 135 9.00 -8.75 -0.36
N MET A 136 10.18 -8.19 -0.06
CA MET A 136 10.41 -7.40 1.15
C MET A 136 9.64 -6.07 1.09
N TYR A 137 9.65 -5.40 -0.07
CA TYR A 137 8.86 -4.19 -0.26
C TYR A 137 7.35 -4.48 -0.17
N GLU A 138 6.88 -5.61 -0.71
CA GLU A 138 5.49 -6.06 -0.55
C GLU A 138 5.12 -6.21 0.93
N LEU A 139 5.94 -6.91 1.71
CA LEU A 139 5.74 -7.06 3.16
C LEU A 139 5.62 -5.70 3.87
N ILE A 140 6.55 -4.79 3.61
CA ILE A 140 6.54 -3.44 4.20
C ILE A 140 5.27 -2.70 3.79
N ILE A 141 4.96 -2.69 2.49
CA ILE A 141 3.87 -1.89 1.92
C ILE A 141 2.50 -2.37 2.40
N TYR A 142 2.27 -3.69 2.46
CA TYR A 142 1.03 -4.24 2.97
C TYR A 142 0.83 -3.94 4.45
N ASN A 143 1.90 -4.04 5.26
CA ASN A 143 1.83 -3.67 6.67
C ASN A 143 1.52 -2.17 6.85
N HIS A 144 2.12 -1.28 6.04
CA HIS A 144 1.92 0.16 6.17
C HIS A 144 0.52 0.60 5.71
N LEU A 145 0.10 0.18 4.53
CA LEU A 145 -1.23 0.52 3.99
C LEU A 145 -2.34 -0.06 4.88
N TYR A 146 -2.20 -1.29 5.38
CA TYR A 146 -3.16 -1.85 6.34
C TYR A 146 -3.31 -0.96 7.58
N ARG A 147 -2.18 -0.53 8.16
CA ARG A 147 -2.20 0.35 9.34
C ARG A 147 -2.85 1.69 9.05
N TYR A 148 -2.56 2.31 7.89
CA TYR A 148 -3.20 3.55 7.45
C TYR A 148 -4.72 3.45 7.43
N TYR A 149 -5.27 2.49 6.67
CA TYR A 149 -6.73 2.35 6.59
C TYR A 149 -7.36 1.89 7.90
N LYS A 150 -6.62 1.14 8.73
CA LYS A 150 -7.07 0.79 10.07
C LYS A 150 -7.25 2.04 10.92
N THR A 151 -6.29 2.96 10.92
CA THR A 151 -6.39 4.25 11.60
C THR A 151 -7.56 5.09 11.07
N LEU A 152 -7.73 5.19 9.74
CA LEU A 152 -8.87 5.90 9.15
C LEU A 152 -10.23 5.30 9.55
N HIS A 153 -10.32 3.98 9.61
CA HIS A 153 -11.54 3.28 10.00
C HIS A 153 -11.93 3.59 11.46
N TYR A 154 -10.96 3.66 12.39
CA TYR A 154 -11.25 4.05 13.78
C TYR A 154 -11.64 5.53 13.89
N LYS A 155 -10.88 6.43 13.26
CA LYS A 155 -11.21 7.87 13.23
C LYS A 155 -12.64 8.11 12.72
N LYS A 156 -13.06 7.43 11.65
CA LYS A 156 -14.42 7.53 11.11
C LYS A 156 -15.51 7.04 12.07
N LYS A 157 -15.24 5.98 12.84
CA LYS A 157 -16.19 5.47 13.84
C LYS A 157 -16.41 6.48 14.96
N GLU A 158 -15.35 7.11 15.46
CA GLU A 158 -15.44 8.15 16.50
C GLU A 158 -16.25 9.36 16.02
N THR A 159 -16.07 9.81 14.78
CA THR A 159 -16.87 10.92 14.21
C THR A 159 -18.34 10.55 13.93
N SER A 160 -18.67 9.26 13.82
CA SER A 160 -20.06 8.80 13.57
C SER A 160 -20.84 8.50 14.87
N LEU A 161 -20.19 8.68 16.02
CA LEU A 161 -20.75 8.46 17.36
C LEU A 161 -21.04 9.77 18.11
N ILE A 162 -20.91 10.92 17.43
CA ILE A 162 -21.22 12.28 17.90
C ILE A 162 -22.34 12.83 17.00
#